data_AF-A0A0F9GMB3-F1
#
_entry.id   AF-A0A0F9GMB3-F1
#
_cell.length_a   1.000
_cell.length_b   1.000
_cell.length_c   1.000
_cell.angle_alpha   90.00
_cell.angle_beta   90.00
_cell.angle_gamma   90.00
#
_symmetry.space_group_name_H-M   'P 1'
#
loop_
_entity.id
_entity.type
_entity.pdbx_description
1 polymer ?
#
loop_
_entity_poly.entity_id
_entity_poly.type
_entity_poly.pdbx_seq_one_letter_code
_entity_poly.pdbx_strand_id
1 'polypeptide(L)'
;MKTKFFPKIPNRLIHEKSPYLLQHAYNPVDWYPWGEDAFQRARSENKPILLSIGYSTCHWCHVMENESFSDPAVAAVMAKDFVSIKVDREE
;
A
#
# COMPACT_ATOMS: atom_id res chain seq x y z
N MET A 1 7.63 -3.13 -31.57
CA MET A 1 6.70 -3.05 -30.42
C MET A 1 7.06 -1.82 -29.60
N LYS A 2 6.24 -0.76 -29.61
CA LYS A 2 6.45 0.40 -28.72
C LYS A 2 5.88 0.02 -27.35
N THR A 3 6.74 -0.19 -26.36
CA THR A 3 6.33 -0.25 -24.95
C THR A 3 5.64 1.07 -24.61
N LYS A 4 4.33 1.05 -24.40
CA LYS A 4 3.61 2.20 -23.85
C LYS A 4 4.13 2.41 -22.43
N PHE A 5 4.88 3.49 -22.23
CA PHE A 5 5.30 3.92 -20.91
C PHE A 5 4.11 4.61 -20.25
N PHE A 6 3.39 3.89 -19.39
CA PHE A 6 2.38 4.50 -18.53
C PHE A 6 3.07 5.02 -17.27
N PRO A 7 2.90 6.30 -16.91
CA PRO A 7 3.48 6.83 -15.68
C PRO A 7 2.87 6.09 -14.48
N LYS A 8 3.72 5.63 -13.56
CA LYS A 8 3.26 5.07 -12.29
C LYS A 8 2.70 6.21 -11.44
N ILE A 9 1.44 6.10 -11.03
CA ILE A 9 0.78 7.06 -10.15
C ILE A 9 1.08 6.64 -8.71
N PRO A 10 1.66 7.51 -7.86
CA PRO A 10 1.90 7.16 -6.48
C PRO A 10 0.61 7.16 -5.65
N ASN A 11 0.56 6.33 -4.62
CA ASN A 11 -0.39 6.40 -3.52
C ASN A 11 0.10 7.39 -2.44
N ARG A 12 -0.60 7.45 -1.30
CA ARG A 12 -0.36 8.46 -0.24
C ARG A 12 1.00 8.30 0.45
N LEU A 13 1.62 7.12 0.38
CA LEU A 13 2.92 6.86 1.02
C LEU A 13 4.07 7.67 0.40
N ILE A 14 3.87 8.30 -0.77
CA ILE A 14 4.88 9.19 -1.38
C ILE A 14 5.24 10.41 -0.51
N HIS A 15 4.41 10.72 0.50
CA HIS A 15 4.63 11.82 1.43
C HIS A 15 5.29 11.38 2.75
N GLU A 16 5.54 10.08 2.94
CA GLU A 16 6.19 9.55 4.13
C GLU A 16 7.70 9.75 4.12
N LYS A 17 8.30 9.68 5.31
CA LYS A 17 9.75 9.78 5.49
C LYS A 17 10.43 8.42 5.52
N SER A 18 9.75 7.39 6.03
CA SER A 18 10.26 6.01 6.07
C SER A 18 10.68 5.55 4.67
N PRO A 19 11.95 5.14 4.47
CA PRO A 19 12.38 4.49 3.23
C PRO A 19 11.58 3.22 2.91
N TYR A 20 11.14 2.50 3.95
CA TYR A 20 10.32 1.30 3.78
C TYR A 20 8.92 1.64 3.26
N LEU A 21 8.26 2.67 3.80
CA LEU A 21 6.95 3.11 3.28
C LEU A 21 7.06 3.67 1.85
N LEU A 22 8.10 4.45 1.57
CA LEU A 22 8.36 5.00 0.23
C LEU A 22 8.56 3.92 -0.84
N GLN A 23 9.11 2.76 -0.48
CA GLN A 23 9.23 1.61 -1.40
C GLN A 23 7.86 1.13 -1.92
N HIS A 24 6.81 1.28 -1.12
CA HIS A 24 5.44 0.88 -1.47
C HIS A 24 4.60 1.99 -2.12
N ALA A 25 5.17 3.19 -2.31
CA ALA A 25 4.43 4.36 -2.79
C ALA A 25 3.88 4.20 -4.22
N TYR A 26 4.43 3.28 -5.01
CA TYR A 26 3.99 3.03 -6.39
C TYR A 26 3.34 1.65 -6.59
N ASN A 27 3.02 0.97 -5.49
CA ASN A 27 2.26 -0.27 -5.56
C ASN A 27 0.83 0.05 -6.01
N PRO A 28 0.19 -0.83 -6.80
CA PRO A 28 -1.19 -0.65 -7.22
C PRO A 28 -2.18 -0.65 -6.06
N VAL A 29 -1.80 -1.20 -4.90
CA VAL A 29 -2.60 -1.07 -3.67
C VAL A 29 -2.66 0.39 -3.24
N ASP A 30 -3.86 0.90 -2.99
CA ASP A 30 -4.13 2.25 -2.50
C ASP A 30 -3.79 2.38 -1.01
N TRP A 31 -2.49 2.35 -0.69
CA TRP A 31 -2.01 2.42 0.68
C TRP A 31 -2.26 3.79 1.32
N TYR A 32 -2.69 3.73 2.58
CA TYR A 32 -2.63 4.85 3.53
C TYR A 32 -1.49 4.62 4.52
N PRO A 33 -0.85 5.71 4.99
CA PRO A 33 -0.11 5.64 6.24
C PRO A 33 -1.08 5.46 7.42
N TRP A 34 -0.55 5.13 8.59
CA TRP A 34 -1.35 5.13 9.82
C TRP A 34 -1.85 6.54 10.14
N GLY A 35 -3.16 6.72 10.24
CA GLY A 35 -3.74 8.03 10.54
C GLY A 35 -5.26 8.10 10.40
N GLU A 36 -5.82 9.20 10.89
CA GLU A 36 -7.27 9.42 10.97
C GLU A 36 -7.97 9.32 9.60
N ASP A 37 -7.33 9.79 8.52
CA ASP A 37 -7.89 9.75 7.16
C ASP A 37 -8.28 8.32 6.72
N ALA A 38 -7.47 7.32 7.07
CA ALA A 38 -7.74 5.93 6.74
C ALA A 38 -8.93 5.40 7.56
N PHE A 39 -9.00 5.73 8.85
CA PHE A 39 -10.10 5.34 9.73
C PHE A 39 -11.42 6.00 9.33
N GLN A 40 -11.38 7.28 8.96
CA GLN A 40 -12.55 8.01 8.48
C GLN A 40 -13.09 7.40 7.19
N ARG A 41 -12.21 7.07 6.24
CA ARG A 41 -12.60 6.37 5.01
C ARG A 41 -13.18 4.99 5.29
N ALA A 42 -12.56 4.21 6.17
CA ALA A 42 -13.04 2.89 6.53
C ALA A 42 -14.46 2.96 7.14
N ARG A 43 -14.70 3.93 8.01
CA ARG A 43 -16.04 4.18 8.59
C ARG A 43 -17.05 4.65 7.54
N SER A 44 -16.68 5.60 6.69
CA SER A 44 -17.61 6.18 5.70
C SER A 44 -17.99 5.18 4.60
N GLU A 45 -17.04 4.35 4.16
CA GLU A 45 -17.27 3.31 3.17
C GLU A 45 -17.80 1.99 3.79
N ASN A 46 -17.88 1.91 5.12
CA ASN A 46 -18.21 0.69 5.86
C ASN A 46 -17.34 -0.51 5.42
N LYS A 47 -16.03 -0.28 5.29
CA LYS A 47 -15.05 -1.30 4.90
C LYS A 47 -14.13 -1.65 6.06
N PRO A 48 -13.75 -2.94 6.21
CA PRO A 48 -12.71 -3.32 7.15
C PRO A 48 -11.35 -2.70 6.79
N ILE A 49 -10.48 -2.59 7.79
CA ILE A 49 -9.09 -2.17 7.62
C ILE A 49 -8.21 -3.40 7.44
N LEU A 50 -7.40 -3.41 6.38
CA LEU A 50 -6.27 -4.32 6.24
C LEU A 50 -5.02 -3.60 6.72
N LEU A 51 -4.53 -3.97 7.91
CA LEU A 51 -3.32 -3.41 8.49
C LEU A 51 -2.11 -4.29 8.16
N SER A 52 -1.14 -3.74 7.43
CA SER A 52 0.09 -4.42 7.04
C SER A 52 1.31 -3.75 7.67
N ILE A 53 1.88 -4.38 8.69
CA ILE A 53 3.05 -3.91 9.44
C ILE A 53 4.30 -4.64 8.95
N GLY A 54 5.39 -3.93 8.71
CA GLY A 54 6.69 -4.55 8.44
C GLY A 54 7.84 -3.56 8.60
N TYR A 55 9.01 -3.89 8.08
CA TYR A 55 10.22 -3.07 8.20
C TYR A 55 11.20 -3.39 7.08
N SER A 56 12.20 -2.53 6.89
CA SER A 56 13.12 -2.54 5.73
C SER A 56 13.89 -3.85 5.51
N THR A 57 14.26 -4.55 6.58
CA THR A 57 15.08 -5.78 6.54
C THR A 57 14.27 -7.07 6.74
N CYS A 58 12.96 -6.99 6.57
CA CYS A 58 12.04 -8.13 6.67
C CYS A 58 11.97 -8.92 5.35
N HIS A 59 12.52 -10.14 5.32
CA HIS A 59 12.50 -10.98 4.12
C HIS A 59 11.07 -11.24 3.59
N TRP A 60 10.16 -11.67 4.46
CA TRP A 60 8.79 -12.00 4.06
C TRP A 60 7.95 -10.78 3.67
N CYS A 61 8.31 -9.60 4.15
CA CYS A 61 7.67 -8.35 3.74
C CYS A 61 7.96 -8.06 2.26
N HIS A 62 9.21 -8.30 1.83
CA HIS A 62 9.62 -8.18 0.42
C HIS A 62 8.99 -9.26 -0.46
N VAL A 63 8.87 -10.50 0.03
CA VAL A 63 8.19 -11.57 -0.72
C VAL A 63 6.71 -11.22 -0.93
N MET A 64 5.99 -10.83 0.13
CA MET A 64 4.59 -10.42 0.04
C MET A 64 4.39 -9.18 -0.85
N GLU A 65 5.33 -8.24 -0.81
CA GLU A 65 5.33 -7.07 -1.69
C GLU A 65 5.39 -7.48 -3.16
N ASN A 66 6.39 -8.29 -3.52
CA ASN A 66 6.62 -8.71 -4.89
C ASN A 66 5.49 -9.60 -5.42
N GLU A 67 5.02 -10.57 -4.63
CA GLU A 67 4.06 -11.58 -5.10
C GLU A 67 2.60 -11.13 -5.02
N SER A 68 2.28 -10.16 -4.15
CA SER A 68 0.89 -9.76 -3.90
C SER A 68 0.66 -8.27 -4.07
N PHE A 69 1.39 -7.42 -3.34
CA PHE A 69 1.10 -5.98 -3.34
C PHE A 69 1.48 -5.28 -4.64
N SER A 70 2.32 -5.89 -5.47
CA SER A 70 2.68 -5.40 -6.80
C SER A 70 1.71 -5.84 -7.91
N ASP A 71 0.83 -6.82 -7.63
CA ASP A 71 -0.13 -7.37 -8.59
C ASP A 71 -1.41 -6.52 -8.67
N PRO A 72 -1.77 -5.95 -9.84
CA PRO A 72 -3.00 -5.20 -10.03
C PRO A 72 -4.29 -5.98 -9.72
N ALA A 73 -4.32 -7.29 -9.94
CA ALA A 73 -5.50 -8.10 -9.66
C ALA A 73 -5.74 -8.24 -8.15
N VAL A 74 -4.67 -8.47 -7.38
CA VAL A 74 -4.72 -8.47 -5.91
C VAL A 74 -5.10 -7.09 -5.39
N ALA A 75 -4.48 -6.04 -5.91
CA ALA A 75 -4.79 -4.67 -5.52
C ALA A 75 -6.25 -4.29 -5.80
N ALA A 76 -6.84 -4.77 -6.90
CA ALA A 76 -8.25 -4.54 -7.22
C ALA A 76 -9.19 -5.19 -6.19
N VAL A 77 -8.88 -6.42 -5.75
CA VAL A 77 -9.62 -7.07 -4.65
C VAL A 77 -9.45 -6.29 -3.35
N MET A 78 -8.22 -5.88 -3.03
CA MET A 78 -7.94 -5.11 -1.83
C MET A 78 -8.68 -3.77 -1.80
N ALA A 79 -8.72 -3.02 -2.91
CA ALA A 79 -9.42 -1.74 -3.00
C ALA A 79 -10.95 -1.89 -2.92
N LYS A 80 -11.48 -2.99 -3.45
CA LYS A 80 -12.90 -3.32 -3.37
C LYS A 80 -13.32 -3.59 -1.93
N ASP A 81 -12.54 -4.40 -1.20
CA ASP A 81 -13.00 -5.00 0.05
C ASP A 81 -12.42 -4.33 1.31
N PHE A 82 -11.33 -3.55 1.19
CA PHE A 82 -10.61 -2.98 2.34
C PHE A 82 -10.22 -1.51 2.15
N VAL A 83 -10.01 -0.84 3.29
CA VAL A 83 -9.08 0.28 3.38
C VAL A 83 -7.74 -0.25 3.87
N SER A 84 -6.70 -0.12 3.05
CA SER A 84 -5.40 -0.74 3.30
C SER A 84 -4.42 0.25 3.94
N ILE A 85 -3.86 -0.10 5.10
CA ILE A 85 -2.90 0.72 5.85
C ILE A 85 -1.55 0.02 5.89
N LYS A 86 -0.47 0.74 5.54
CA LYS A 86 0.91 0.27 5.67
C LYS A 86 1.57 0.98 6.86
N VAL A 87 2.28 0.22 7.69
CA VAL A 87 3.01 0.74 8.86
C VAL A 87 4.44 0.24 8.83
N ASP A 88 5.37 1.15 9.10
CA ASP A 88 6.75 0.81 9.43
C ASP A 88 6.85 0.51 10.93
N ARG A 89 7.41 -0.64 11.28
CA ARG A 89 7.64 -1.05 12.67
C ARG A 89 8.79 -0.26 13.32
N GLU A 90 9.66 0.35 12.53
CA GLU A 90 10.85 1.05 13.01
C GLU A 90 10.57 2.51 13.42
N GLU A 91 9.35 3.00 13.18
CA GLU A 91 8.85 4.34 13.55
C GLU A 91 7.99 4.34 14.82
#